data_AF-A0A380G7H1-F1
#
_entry.id   AF-A0A380G7H1-F1
#
_cell.length_a   1.000
_cell.length_b   1.000
_cell.length_c   1.000
_cell.angle_alpha   90.00
_cell.angle_beta   90.00
_cell.angle_gamma   90.00
#
_symmetry.space_group_name_H-M   'P 1'
#
loop_
_entity.id
_entity.type
_entity.pdbx_description
1 polymer ?
#
loop_
_entity_poly.entity_id
_entity_poly.type
_entity_poly.pdbx_seq_one_letter_code
_entity_poly.pdbx_strand_id
1 'polypeptide(L)'
;MIKVLNIKQGNPHFDPRKQNDGGGYDQPIVTFEKDGIIGTYHNSSCGDFGSRYHLEWNDKVEVWGTMEPDFNYHDDFNEDEFDEIMSSIKKALKGGYHNES
;
A
#
# COMPACT_ATOMS: atom_id res chain seq x y z
N MET A 1 15.64 8.54 -3.92
CA MET A 1 14.87 9.41 -2.99
C MET A 1 13.42 9.35 -3.40
N ILE A 2 12.56 8.99 -2.46
CA ILE A 2 11.13 8.80 -2.69
C ILE A 2 10.36 9.94 -2.08
N LYS A 3 9.46 10.53 -2.86
CA LYS A 3 8.56 11.59 -2.43
C LYS A 3 7.13 11.06 -2.45
N VAL A 4 6.52 10.92 -1.27
CA VAL A 4 5.09 10.62 -1.18
C VAL A 4 4.31 11.88 -1.56
N LEU A 5 3.47 11.76 -2.58
CA LEU A 5 2.70 12.87 -3.14
C LEU A 5 1.31 12.96 -2.54
N ASN A 6 0.67 11.82 -2.31
CA ASN A 6 -0.67 11.74 -1.78
C ASN A 6 -0.89 10.43 -1.03
N ILE A 7 -1.69 10.48 0.03
CA ILE A 7 -2.22 9.29 0.71
C ILE A 7 -3.71 9.53 0.88
N LYS A 8 -4.53 8.57 0.45
CA LYS A 8 -5.99 8.62 0.64
C LYS A 8 -6.51 7.27 1.09
N GLN A 9 -7.65 7.29 1.77
CA GLN A 9 -8.38 6.07 2.08
C GLN A 9 -9.02 5.47 0.83
N GLY A 10 -8.75 4.21 0.57
CA GLY A 10 -9.35 3.43 -0.51
C GLY A 10 -10.71 2.83 -0.14
N ASN A 11 -10.95 2.59 1.16
CA ASN A 11 -12.22 2.07 1.67
C ASN A 11 -13.20 3.21 2.00
N PRO A 12 -14.30 3.40 1.24
CA PRO A 12 -15.30 4.43 1.54
C PRO A 12 -16.05 4.21 2.85
N HIS A 13 -15.96 3.02 3.44
CA HIS A 13 -16.59 2.64 4.70
C HIS A 13 -15.59 2.57 5.86
N PHE A 14 -14.38 3.11 5.69
CA PHE A 14 -13.35 3.11 6.73
C PHE A 14 -13.90 3.59 8.07
N ASP A 15 -13.76 2.74 9.08
CA ASP A 15 -14.10 3.03 10.47
C ASP A 15 -13.07 2.29 11.31
N PRO A 16 -12.16 2.99 12.01
CA PRO A 16 -11.10 2.35 12.79
C PRO A 16 -11.65 1.42 13.88
N ARG A 17 -12.91 1.59 14.30
CA ARG A 17 -13.57 0.72 15.28
C ARG A 17 -14.04 -0.61 14.68
N LYS A 18 -14.08 -0.71 13.35
CA LYS A 18 -14.53 -1.88 12.56
C LYS A 18 -13.43 -2.43 11.64
N GLN A 19 -12.19 -1.99 11.85
CA GLN A 19 -11.08 -2.27 10.95
C GLN A 19 -10.60 -3.73 10.97
N ASN A 20 -10.96 -4.52 12.00
CA ASN A 20 -10.53 -5.92 12.08
C ASN A 20 -11.56 -6.84 11.40
N ASP A 21 -12.86 -6.70 11.72
CA ASP A 21 -13.90 -7.68 11.30
C ASP A 21 -15.25 -7.07 10.86
N GLY A 22 -15.29 -5.80 10.46
CA GLY A 22 -16.58 -5.09 10.24
C GLY A 22 -16.68 -4.27 8.96
N GLY A 23 -15.81 -4.51 7.98
CA GLY A 23 -15.80 -3.78 6.71
C GLY A 23 -15.18 -2.37 6.80
N GLY A 24 -14.74 -1.94 7.98
CA GLY A 24 -14.09 -0.64 8.20
C GLY A 24 -12.58 -0.65 7.99
N TYR A 25 -12.07 -1.57 7.17
CA TYR A 25 -10.64 -1.83 6.95
C TYR A 25 -9.88 -0.57 6.57
N ASP A 26 -8.67 -0.44 7.11
CA ASP A 26 -7.74 0.57 6.65
C ASP A 26 -7.05 0.13 5.36
N GLN A 27 -7.43 0.75 4.24
CA GLN A 27 -6.98 0.39 2.89
C GLN A 27 -6.37 1.60 2.17
N PRO A 28 -5.21 2.11 2.65
CA PRO A 28 -4.58 3.28 2.05
C PRO A 28 -4.18 3.05 0.59
N ILE A 29 -4.37 4.11 -0.20
CA ILE A 29 -3.81 4.26 -1.54
C ILE A 29 -2.78 5.38 -1.47
N VAL A 30 -1.54 5.04 -1.80
CA VAL A 30 -0.38 5.95 -1.77
C VAL A 30 0.05 6.22 -3.20
N THR A 31 0.19 7.49 -3.55
CA THR A 31 0.85 7.93 -4.78
C THR A 31 2.22 8.51 -4.41
N PHE A 32 3.27 8.06 -5.08
CA PHE A 32 4.64 8.50 -4.83
C PHE A 32 5.39 8.78 -6.12
N GLU A 33 6.51 9.47 -6.00
CA GLU A 33 7.46 9.74 -7.08
C GLU A 33 8.84 9.21 -6.68
N LYS A 34 9.48 8.47 -7.58
CA LYS A 34 10.89 8.04 -7.49
C LYS A 34 11.52 8.23 -8.87
N ASP A 35 12.66 8.92 -8.91
CA ASP A 35 13.42 9.19 -10.15
C ASP A 35 12.59 9.85 -11.28
N GLY A 36 11.62 10.70 -10.90
CA GLY A 36 10.71 11.37 -11.84
C GLY A 36 9.56 10.49 -12.35
N ILE A 37 9.45 9.25 -11.87
CA ILE A 37 8.42 8.29 -12.26
C ILE A 37 7.39 8.18 -11.13
N ILE A 38 6.11 8.29 -11.51
CA ILE A 38 4.99 8.14 -10.59
C ILE A 38 4.69 6.66 -10.38
N GLY A 39 4.58 6.26 -9.12
CA GLY A 39 4.13 4.93 -8.72
C GLY A 39 2.91 5.01 -7.81
N THR A 40 2.22 3.88 -7.70
CA THR A 40 1.06 3.69 -6.85
C THR A 40 1.22 2.48 -5.97
N TYR A 41 0.76 2.59 -4.73
CA TYR A 41 0.66 1.47 -3.80
C TYR A 41 -0.76 1.43 -3.25
N HIS A 42 -1.38 0.27 -3.35
CA HIS A 42 -2.72 0.00 -2.89
C HIS A 42 -2.65 -1.06 -1.81
N ASN A 43 -3.03 -0.72 -0.59
CA ASN A 43 -3.30 -1.72 0.44
C ASN A 43 -4.78 -2.08 0.37
N SER A 44 -5.09 -3.32 0.03
CA SER A 44 -6.45 -3.86 0.00
C SER A 44 -6.64 -4.96 1.03
N SER A 45 -5.89 -4.91 2.13
CA SER A 45 -6.00 -5.87 3.24
C SER A 45 -7.37 -5.79 3.88
N CYS A 46 -7.86 -6.93 4.36
CA CYS A 46 -9.18 -7.08 4.95
C CYS A 46 -9.08 -7.40 6.45
N GLY A 47 -8.20 -6.70 7.17
CA GLY A 47 -8.00 -6.94 8.61
C GLY A 47 -7.53 -8.37 8.90
N ASP A 48 -8.22 -9.07 9.78
CA ASP A 48 -7.83 -10.42 10.24
C ASP A 48 -8.05 -11.51 9.17
N PHE A 49 -8.83 -11.21 8.13
CA PHE A 49 -9.07 -12.13 7.02
C PHE A 49 -7.85 -12.30 6.12
N GLY A 50 -6.96 -11.32 6.11
CA GLY A 50 -5.70 -11.41 5.40
C GLY A 50 -5.22 -10.09 4.82
N SER A 51 -3.96 -10.13 4.41
CA SER A 51 -3.26 -8.97 3.86
C SER A 51 -3.19 -9.06 2.35
N ARG A 52 -3.28 -7.91 1.68
CA ARG A 52 -3.02 -7.78 0.25
C ARG A 52 -2.51 -6.39 -0.06
N TYR A 53 -1.49 -6.31 -0.89
CA TYR A 53 -1.09 -5.06 -1.52
C TYR A 53 -0.82 -5.25 -3.01
N HIS A 54 -0.85 -4.12 -3.72
CA HIS A 54 -0.50 -4.00 -5.12
C HIS A 54 0.36 -2.74 -5.27
N LEU A 55 1.57 -2.90 -5.81
CA LEU A 55 2.53 -1.84 -6.08
C LEU A 55 2.80 -1.80 -7.59
N GLU A 56 2.70 -0.60 -8.17
CA GLU A 56 3.05 -0.34 -9.57
C GLU A 56 4.07 0.80 -9.62
N TRP A 57 5.20 0.60 -10.31
CA TRP A 57 6.20 1.64 -10.54
C TRP A 57 7.11 1.28 -11.72
N ASN A 58 7.30 2.22 -12.66
CA ASN A 58 8.21 2.06 -13.80
C ASN A 58 7.94 0.79 -14.64
N ASP A 59 6.67 0.59 -15.02
CA ASP A 59 6.16 -0.59 -15.74
C ASP A 59 6.36 -1.94 -15.01
N LYS A 60 6.77 -1.91 -13.73
CA LYS A 60 6.87 -3.09 -12.87
C LYS A 60 5.69 -3.18 -11.92
N VAL A 61 5.28 -4.41 -11.63
CA VAL A 61 4.15 -4.74 -10.79
C VAL A 61 4.55 -5.75 -9.72
N GLU A 62 4.20 -5.44 -8.47
CA GLU A 62 4.29 -6.36 -7.34
C GLU A 62 2.90 -6.52 -6.73
N VAL A 63 2.40 -7.76 -6.73
CA VAL A 63 1.15 -8.15 -6.07
C VAL A 63 1.49 -9.22 -5.05
N TRP A 64 1.11 -8.97 -3.81
CA TRP A 64 1.25 -9.95 -2.75
C TRP A 64 0.01 -9.96 -1.87
N GLY A 65 -0.44 -11.16 -1.52
CA GLY A 65 -1.48 -11.36 -0.53
C GLY A 65 -1.48 -12.76 0.07
N THR A 66 -2.07 -12.86 1.26
CA THR A 66 -2.20 -14.14 1.99
C THR A 66 -3.48 -14.89 1.65
N MET A 67 -4.50 -14.19 1.14
CA MET A 67 -5.82 -14.75 0.85
C MET A 67 -5.85 -15.52 -0.47
N GLU A 68 -5.05 -15.07 -1.44
CA GLU A 68 -5.05 -15.55 -2.82
C GLU A 68 -3.59 -15.74 -3.29
N PRO A 69 -2.84 -16.68 -2.69
CA PRO A 69 -1.40 -16.82 -2.97
C PRO A 69 -1.10 -17.14 -4.42
N ASP A 70 -2.03 -17.80 -5.13
CA ASP A 70 -1.92 -18.11 -6.55
C ASP A 70 -1.94 -16.86 -7.45
N PHE A 71 -2.36 -15.71 -6.91
CA PHE A 71 -2.36 -14.41 -7.60
C PHE A 71 -1.18 -13.52 -7.20
N ASN A 72 -0.26 -14.03 -6.39
CA ASN A 72 0.99 -13.32 -6.11
C ASN A 72 1.80 -13.22 -7.40
N TYR A 73 2.28 -12.02 -7.69
CA TYR A 73 3.02 -11.70 -8.90
C TYR A 73 4.17 -10.78 -8.52
N HIS A 74 5.37 -11.15 -8.96
CA HIS A 74 6.59 -10.41 -8.71
C HIS A 74 7.29 -10.17 -10.04
N ASP A 75 7.29 -8.93 -10.51
CA ASP A 75 8.24 -8.50 -11.54
C ASP A 75 9.64 -8.41 -10.97
N ASP A 76 10.66 -8.34 -11.85
CA ASP A 76 12.07 -8.14 -11.49
C ASP A 76 12.32 -6.73 -10.91
N PHE A 77 11.79 -6.47 -9.71
CA PHE A 77 12.25 -5.39 -8.86
C PHE A 77 13.67 -5.71 -8.37
N ASN A 78 14.53 -4.69 -8.35
CA ASN A 78 15.74 -4.79 -7.55
C ASN A 78 15.32 -4.76 -6.07
N GLU A 79 15.88 -5.66 -5.27
CA GLU A 79 15.58 -5.78 -3.83
C GLU A 79 15.81 -4.46 -3.08
N ASP A 80 16.91 -3.76 -3.35
CA ASP A 80 17.21 -2.46 -2.75
C ASP A 80 16.18 -1.39 -3.14
N GLU A 81 15.73 -1.41 -4.40
CA GLU A 81 14.70 -0.47 -4.89
C GLU A 81 13.35 -0.75 -4.24
N PHE A 82 12.98 -2.02 -4.16
CA PHE A 82 11.75 -2.47 -3.53
C PHE A 82 11.74 -2.09 -2.04
N ASP A 83 12.83 -2.32 -1.32
CA ASP A 83 12.97 -1.96 0.08
C ASP A 83 12.96 -0.45 0.31
N GLU A 84 13.60 0.36 -0.55
CA GLU A 84 13.51 1.82 -0.48
C GLU A 84 12.05 2.28 -0.62
N ILE A 85 11.31 1.74 -1.60
CA ILE A 85 9.89 2.03 -1.87
C ILE A 85 9.03 1.66 -0.66
N MET A 86 9.11 0.41 -0.22
CA MET A 86 8.26 -0.11 0.84
C MET A 86 8.55 0.55 2.19
N SER A 87 9.82 0.80 2.51
CA SER A 87 10.19 1.49 3.75
C SER A 87 9.69 2.93 3.79
N SER A 88 9.77 3.65 2.66
CA SER A 88 9.28 5.02 2.51
C SER A 88 7.77 5.10 2.65
N ILE A 89 7.04 4.19 2.00
CA ILE A 89 5.57 4.08 2.12
C ILE A 89 5.17 3.78 3.56
N LYS A 90 5.78 2.76 4.20
CA LYS A 90 5.48 2.38 5.59
C LYS A 90 5.74 3.53 6.57
N LYS A 91 6.81 4.30 6.35
CA LYS A 91 7.12 5.49 7.17
C LYS A 91 6.06 6.58 7.00
N ALA A 92 5.61 6.83 5.77
CA ALA A 92 4.58 7.84 5.51
C ALA A 92 3.23 7.46 6.13
N LEU A 93 2.83 6.19 6.04
CA LEU A 93 1.61 5.69 6.66
C LEU A 93 1.65 5.79 8.20
N LYS A 94 2.80 5.48 8.83
CA LYS A 94 2.98 5.64 10.28
C LYS A 94 3.04 7.10 10.74
N GLY A 95 3.47 8.01 9.86
CA GLY A 95 3.85 9.39 10.22
C GLY A 95 2.74 10.44 10.17
N GLY A 96 1.54 10.12 9.67
CA GLY A 96 0.49 11.15 9.57
C GLY A 96 -0.82 10.75 8.91
N TYR A 97 -0.98 9.52 8.44
CA TYR A 97 -2.16 9.13 7.67
C TYR A 97 -3.47 9.09 8.48
N HIS A 98 -3.42 8.85 9.79
CA HIS A 98 -4.61 8.86 10.66
C HIS A 98 -4.71 10.11 11.56
N ASN A 99 -3.84 11.11 11.38
CA ASN A 99 -3.78 12.27 12.28
C ASN A 99 -4.77 13.40 11.93
N GLU A 100 -5.76 13.14 11.07
CA GLU A 100 -6.85 14.08 10.83
C GLU A 100 -8.19 13.38 11.11
N SER A 101 -8.73 13.67 12.30
CA SER A 101 -10.11 13.42 12.71
C SER A 101 -10.68 14.67 13.36
#